data_AF-A0A940KCR1-F1
#
_entry.id   AF-A0A940KCR1-F1
#
_cell.length_a   1.000
_cell.length_b   1.000
_cell.length_c   1.000
_cell.angle_alpha   90.00
_cell.angle_beta   90.00
_cell.angle_gamma   90.00
#
_symmetry.space_group_name_H-M   'P 1'
#
loop_
_entity.id
_entity.type
_entity.pdbx_description
1 polymer ?
#
loop_
_entity_poly.entity_id
_entity_poly.type
_entity_poly.pdbx_seq_one_letter_code
_entity_poly.pdbx_strand_id
1 'polypeptide(L)'
;TSLRKFEQQDALPAKLQHVQLAKSILSLNEPEEKPVTPTRSFGSGKQYQPRFLVKTREKLLSIRTEEIAIFFAEGRLNFIKTKDNRKYILHHSIETLSQTLLDPQKFFRVNRATIVAFDDIKEMYSYFGGRVKLVLNTSFEKEIIVSRDKVAEFKRWLGE
;
A
#
# COMPACT_ATOMS: atom_id res chain seq x y z
N THR A 1 32.81 -34.49 -82.30
CA THR A 1 31.71 -35.16 -81.58
C THR A 1 31.98 -35.10 -80.09
N SER A 2 30.97 -34.68 -79.34
CA SER A 2 30.87 -34.63 -77.87
C SER A 2 31.48 -33.43 -77.12
N LEU A 3 30.54 -32.62 -76.65
CA LEU A 3 30.54 -31.54 -75.67
C LEU A 3 30.83 -32.02 -74.24
N ARG A 4 31.11 -31.03 -73.35
CA ARG A 4 31.13 -31.04 -71.86
C ARG A 4 32.48 -31.47 -71.26
N LYS A 5 33.07 -30.76 -70.29
CA LYS A 5 32.67 -29.71 -69.34
C LYS A 5 33.97 -29.14 -68.72
N PHE A 6 33.93 -27.90 -68.22
CA PHE A 6 34.53 -27.37 -66.97
C PHE A 6 35.99 -27.76 -66.67
N GLU A 7 36.93 -26.87 -66.39
CA GLU A 7 36.87 -25.77 -65.42
C GLU A 7 38.10 -24.89 -65.67
N GLN A 8 37.91 -23.57 -65.72
CA GLN A 8 39.01 -22.62 -65.65
C GLN A 8 39.26 -22.27 -64.19
N GLN A 9 40.51 -22.29 -63.76
CA GLN A 9 40.94 -21.55 -62.58
C GLN A 9 42.39 -21.12 -62.73
N ASP A 10 42.55 -19.86 -63.12
CA ASP A 10 43.80 -19.12 -63.15
C ASP A 10 43.92 -18.22 -61.91
N ALA A 11 45.18 -17.97 -61.54
CA ALA A 11 45.72 -16.82 -60.80
C ALA A 11 45.78 -16.81 -59.24
N LEU A 12 46.97 -17.15 -58.72
CA LEU A 12 47.98 -16.29 -58.04
C LEU A 12 47.66 -15.58 -56.68
N PRO A 13 48.69 -15.21 -55.88
CA PRO A 13 48.76 -15.51 -54.43
C PRO A 13 48.68 -14.31 -53.46
N ALA A 14 48.75 -14.64 -52.16
CA ALA A 14 49.30 -13.87 -51.04
C ALA A 14 48.38 -12.96 -50.18
N LYS A 15 48.07 -13.47 -48.98
CA LYS A 15 48.42 -12.98 -47.62
C LYS A 15 48.16 -11.51 -47.16
N LEU A 16 47.57 -11.45 -45.95
CA LEU A 16 47.63 -10.45 -44.84
C LEU A 16 46.62 -9.27 -44.89
N GLN A 17 45.55 -9.31 -44.08
CA GLN A 17 45.31 -8.60 -42.77
C GLN A 17 45.04 -7.09 -42.93
N HIS A 18 44.07 -6.41 -42.30
CA HIS A 18 43.51 -6.51 -40.95
C HIS A 18 42.11 -5.80 -40.91
N VAL A 19 41.15 -6.42 -40.21
CA VAL A 19 39.98 -5.88 -39.47
C VAL A 19 39.43 -4.48 -39.81
N GLN A 20 38.17 -4.42 -40.27
CA GLN A 20 37.03 -3.59 -39.78
C GLN A 20 36.05 -3.27 -40.93
N LEU A 21 34.88 -3.93 -40.97
CA LEU A 21 33.71 -3.32 -41.59
C LEU A 21 32.39 -3.93 -41.11
N ALA A 22 31.48 -3.03 -40.78
CA ALA A 22 30.02 -3.19 -40.81
C ALA A 22 29.44 -4.21 -39.81
N LYS A 23 28.41 -3.86 -39.06
CA LYS A 23 27.14 -3.37 -39.63
C LYS A 23 26.46 -2.47 -38.62
N SER A 24 26.66 -1.16 -38.79
CA SER A 24 25.56 -0.24 -38.65
C SER A 24 24.60 -0.46 -39.83
N ILE A 25 23.33 -0.16 -39.58
CA ILE A 25 22.22 0.03 -40.51
C ILE A 25 21.29 -1.19 -40.71
N LEU A 26 20.02 -0.96 -40.31
CA LEU A 26 18.77 -1.72 -40.45
C LEU A 26 18.50 -2.77 -39.37
N SER A 27 17.80 -2.39 -38.28
CA SER A 27 16.34 -2.22 -38.20
C SER A 27 15.61 -3.55 -37.99
N LEU A 28 15.29 -3.87 -36.73
CA LEU A 28 13.94 -4.22 -36.31
C LEU A 28 13.74 -3.71 -34.88
N ASN A 29 12.82 -2.77 -34.75
CA ASN A 29 12.35 -2.19 -33.51
C ASN A 29 11.31 -3.15 -32.93
N GLU A 30 11.72 -4.10 -32.08
CA GLU A 30 10.82 -4.81 -31.18
C GLU A 30 10.70 -3.98 -29.90
N PRO A 31 9.59 -3.29 -29.63
CA PRO A 31 9.39 -2.70 -28.32
C PRO A 31 9.10 -3.85 -27.35
N GLU A 32 10.07 -4.15 -26.48
CA GLU A 32 9.82 -4.97 -25.30
C GLU A 32 8.76 -4.28 -24.42
N GLU A 33 7.51 -4.68 -24.55
CA GLU A 33 6.46 -4.38 -23.57
C GLU A 33 6.79 -5.11 -22.26
N LYS A 34 7.50 -4.43 -21.37
CA LYS A 34 7.61 -4.85 -19.97
C LYS A 34 6.20 -4.91 -19.36
N PRO A 35 5.85 -5.93 -18.56
CA PRO A 35 4.53 -5.99 -17.94
C PRO A 35 4.30 -4.73 -17.10
N VAL A 36 3.31 -3.94 -17.51
CA VAL A 36 2.86 -2.74 -16.81
C VAL A 36 2.20 -3.14 -15.50
N THR A 37 3.01 -3.39 -14.48
CA THR A 37 2.53 -3.23 -13.10
C THR A 37 2.08 -1.77 -12.98
N PRO A 38 0.90 -1.45 -12.40
CA PRO A 38 0.55 -0.05 -12.16
C PRO A 38 1.51 0.52 -11.11
N THR A 39 2.65 1.01 -11.58
CA THR A 39 3.55 1.89 -10.83
C THR A 39 2.78 3.17 -10.63
N ARG A 40 2.04 3.24 -9.51
CA ARG A 40 1.43 4.47 -9.05
C ARG A 40 2.57 5.44 -8.78
N SER A 41 2.70 6.44 -9.64
CA SER A 41 3.68 7.51 -9.54
C SER A 41 3.57 8.18 -8.17
N PHE A 42 4.67 8.14 -7.41
CA PHE A 42 4.75 8.73 -6.09
C PHE A 42 4.94 10.24 -6.23
N GLY A 43 3.84 10.99 -6.16
CA GLY A 43 3.91 12.38 -5.70
C GLY A 43 4.52 12.41 -4.30
N SER A 44 5.38 13.39 -4.02
CA SER A 44 6.21 13.57 -2.83
C SER A 44 5.45 13.82 -1.50
N GLY A 45 4.16 13.48 -1.42
CA GLY A 45 3.38 13.48 -0.19
C GLY A 45 3.33 12.08 0.43
N LYS A 46 3.30 11.99 1.77
CA LYS A 46 3.05 10.74 2.49
C LYS A 46 1.68 10.21 2.06
N GLN A 47 1.65 9.17 1.22
CA GLN A 47 0.40 8.63 0.70
C GLN A 47 -0.21 7.67 1.71
N TYR A 48 -1.35 8.07 2.29
CA TYR A 48 -2.16 7.21 3.15
C TYR A 48 -2.97 6.21 2.33
N GLN A 49 -3.29 5.07 2.94
CA GLN A 49 -4.02 4.00 2.29
C GLN A 49 -5.51 4.38 2.15
N PRO A 50 -6.05 4.50 0.92
CA PRO A 50 -7.44 4.92 0.73
C PRO A 50 -8.43 3.78 0.93
N ARG A 51 -7.98 2.52 0.79
CA ARG A 51 -8.82 1.33 0.88
C ARG A 51 -8.09 0.17 1.52
N PHE A 52 -8.79 -0.58 2.35
CA PHE A 52 -8.33 -1.82 2.95
C PHE A 52 -9.01 -3.01 2.27
N LEU A 53 -8.20 -3.95 1.79
CA LEU A 53 -8.69 -5.21 1.23
C LEU A 53 -8.80 -6.22 2.37
N VAL A 54 -10.03 -6.68 2.63
CA VAL A 54 -10.32 -7.69 3.66
C VAL A 54 -10.85 -8.95 3.00
N LYS A 55 -10.27 -10.09 3.37
CA LYS A 55 -10.70 -11.39 2.87
C LYS A 55 -11.83 -11.91 3.74
N THR A 56 -12.97 -12.17 3.12
CA THR A 56 -14.06 -12.96 3.70
C THR A 56 -13.99 -14.38 3.13
N ARG A 57 -14.72 -15.33 3.70
CA ARG A 57 -14.72 -16.74 3.28
C ARG A 57 -14.87 -16.92 1.76
N GLU A 58 -15.74 -16.13 1.13
CA GLU A 58 -16.12 -16.32 -0.28
C GLU A 58 -15.60 -15.22 -1.22
N LYS A 59 -15.18 -14.06 -0.68
CA LYS A 59 -14.85 -12.89 -1.49
C LYS A 59 -13.84 -11.96 -0.82
N LEU A 60 -13.18 -11.16 -1.65
CA LEU A 60 -12.37 -10.03 -1.21
C LEU A 60 -13.25 -8.77 -1.20
N LEU A 61 -13.32 -8.10 -0.05
CA LEU A 61 -14.04 -6.84 0.10
C LEU A 61 -13.04 -5.70 0.16
N SER A 62 -13.31 -4.65 -0.59
CA SER A 62 -12.52 -3.42 -0.54
C SER A 62 -13.29 -2.38 0.27
N ILE A 63 -12.82 -2.08 1.49
CA ILE A 63 -13.44 -1.12 2.40
C ILE A 63 -12.73 0.22 2.26
N ARG A 64 -13.48 1.32 2.11
CA ARG A 64 -12.87 2.66 2.08
C ARG A 64 -12.46 3.08 3.47
N THR A 65 -11.35 3.80 3.56
CA THR A 65 -10.84 4.30 4.84
C THR A 65 -11.85 5.22 5.54
N GLU A 66 -12.64 5.99 4.79
CA GLU A 66 -13.67 6.90 5.32
C GLU A 66 -14.87 6.17 5.94
N GLU A 67 -15.09 4.90 5.57
CA GLU A 67 -16.16 4.04 6.12
C GLU A 67 -15.74 3.36 7.42
N ILE A 68 -14.47 3.47 7.80
CA ILE A 68 -13.91 2.83 8.99
C ILE A 68 -14.06 3.76 10.18
N ALA A 69 -14.61 3.23 11.27
CA ALA A 69 -14.77 3.92 12.53
C ALA A 69 -13.60 3.63 13.49
N ILE A 70 -13.20 2.35 13.57
CA ILE A 70 -12.26 1.87 14.59
C ILE A 70 -11.35 0.81 13.98
N PHE A 71 -10.06 0.87 14.29
CA PHE A 71 -9.15 -0.25 14.18
C PHE A 71 -8.79 -0.73 15.58
N PHE A 72 -8.88 -2.02 15.85
CA PHE A 72 -8.55 -2.55 17.17
C PHE A 72 -7.94 -3.94 17.14
N ALA A 73 -7.04 -4.19 18.07
CA ALA A 73 -6.49 -5.51 18.34
C ALA A 73 -7.36 -6.24 19.38
N GLU A 74 -7.64 -7.51 19.11
CA GLU A 74 -8.33 -8.40 20.03
C GLU A 74 -7.71 -9.80 19.94
N GLY A 75 -7.11 -10.24 21.05
CA GLY A 75 -6.33 -11.46 21.09
C GLY A 75 -5.10 -11.36 20.19
N ARG A 76 -5.00 -12.27 19.21
CA ARG A 76 -3.89 -12.31 18.24
C ARG A 76 -4.22 -11.67 16.89
N LEU A 77 -5.42 -11.12 16.73
CA LEU A 77 -5.92 -10.58 15.47
C LEU A 77 -6.21 -9.09 15.59
N ASN A 78 -6.07 -8.39 14.47
CA ASN A 78 -6.51 -7.01 14.33
C ASN A 78 -7.81 -6.97 13.54
N PHE A 79 -8.63 -5.98 13.83
CA PHE A 79 -9.94 -5.84 13.26
C PHE A 79 -10.19 -4.42 12.80
N ILE A 80 -10.99 -4.33 11.75
CA ILE A 80 -11.67 -3.11 11.31
C ILE A 80 -13.11 -3.19 11.78
N LYS A 81 -13.61 -2.12 12.37
CA LYS A 81 -15.04 -1.89 12.53
C LYS A 81 -15.47 -0.72 11.68
N THR A 82 -16.43 -0.95 10.79
CA THR A 82 -17.00 0.08 9.93
C THR A 82 -18.10 0.86 10.67
N LYS A 83 -18.42 2.04 10.16
CA LYS A 83 -19.53 2.89 10.62
C LYS A 83 -20.89 2.18 10.53
N ASP A 84 -21.03 1.24 9.58
CA ASP A 84 -22.17 0.31 9.45
C ASP A 84 -22.16 -0.85 10.48
N ASN A 85 -21.35 -0.75 11.54
CA ASN A 85 -21.20 -1.76 12.60
C ASN A 85 -20.66 -3.14 12.16
N ARG A 86 -20.13 -3.29 10.95
CA ARG A 86 -19.54 -4.55 10.47
C ARG A 86 -18.11 -4.70 10.95
N LYS A 87 -17.71 -5.93 11.28
CA LYS A 87 -16.37 -6.29 11.77
C LYS A 87 -15.64 -7.15 10.75
N TYR A 88 -14.41 -6.79 10.44
CA TYR A 88 -13.55 -7.48 9.48
C TYR A 88 -12.17 -7.75 10.06
N ILE A 89 -11.57 -8.88 9.71
CA ILE A 89 -10.19 -9.20 10.09
C ILE A 89 -9.24 -8.37 9.25
N LEU A 90 -8.22 -7.83 9.91
CA LEU A 90 -7.15 -7.06 9.30
C LEU A 90 -5.80 -7.72 9.59
N HIS A 91 -4.96 -7.83 8.56
CA HIS A 91 -3.64 -8.43 8.66
C HIS A 91 -2.54 -7.44 9.06
N HIS A 92 -2.77 -6.13 8.89
CA HIS A 92 -1.84 -5.09 9.35
C HIS A 92 -1.86 -4.94 10.86
N SER A 93 -0.70 -4.62 11.45
CA SER A 93 -0.60 -4.30 12.87
C SER A 93 -1.17 -2.90 13.17
N ILE A 94 -1.68 -2.70 14.39
CA ILE A 94 -2.13 -1.38 14.87
C ILE A 94 -0.99 -0.35 14.80
N GLU A 95 0.25 -0.77 15.04
CA GLU A 95 1.40 0.13 14.95
C GLU A 95 1.64 0.60 13.51
N THR A 96 1.73 -0.33 12.56
CA THR A 96 1.91 -0.03 11.13
C THR A 96 0.79 0.87 10.60
N LEU A 97 -0.45 0.61 11.02
CA LEU A 97 -1.59 1.45 10.67
C LEU A 97 -1.36 2.90 11.11
N SER A 98 -1.06 3.11 12.40
CA SER A 98 -0.91 4.45 12.97
C SER A 98 0.27 5.25 12.40
N GLN A 99 1.37 4.57 12.01
CA GLN A 99 2.60 5.24 11.59
C GLN A 99 2.68 5.51 10.09
N THR A 100 2.12 4.59 9.28
CA THR A 100 2.44 4.53 7.84
C THR A 100 1.20 4.57 6.96
N LEU A 101 0.10 3.92 7.37
CA LEU A 101 -1.04 3.70 6.47
C LEU A 101 -2.19 4.68 6.68
N LEU A 102 -2.37 5.19 7.90
CA LEU A 102 -3.48 6.07 8.24
C LEU A 102 -3.06 7.53 8.31
N ASP A 103 -3.99 8.38 7.91
CA ASP A 103 -3.87 9.83 8.04
C ASP A 103 -3.98 10.23 9.52
N PRO A 104 -2.92 10.80 10.13
CA PRO A 104 -2.92 11.19 11.52
C PRO A 104 -3.87 12.35 11.81
N GLN A 105 -4.38 13.08 10.82
CA GLN A 105 -5.42 14.10 11.04
C GLN A 105 -6.81 13.47 11.19
N LYS A 106 -7.04 12.32 10.55
CA LYS A 106 -8.33 11.63 10.56
C LYS A 106 -8.41 10.51 11.59
N PHE A 107 -7.27 9.93 11.96
CA PHE A 107 -7.20 8.78 12.86
C PHE A 107 -6.23 9.03 13.99
N PHE A 108 -6.66 8.70 15.20
CA PHE A 108 -5.82 8.83 16.40
C PHE A 108 -5.70 7.51 17.15
N ARG A 109 -4.47 7.17 17.55
CA ARG A 109 -4.18 6.00 18.38
C ARG A 109 -4.39 6.33 19.86
N VAL A 110 -5.57 5.98 20.37
CA VAL A 110 -5.99 6.28 21.75
C VAL A 110 -5.27 5.43 22.79
N ASN A 111 -4.87 4.21 22.42
CA ASN A 111 -4.09 3.32 23.27
C ASN A 111 -3.29 2.31 22.42
N ARG A 112 -2.60 1.35 23.06
CA ARG A 112 -1.75 0.38 22.33
C ARG A 112 -2.54 -0.51 21.36
N ALA A 113 -3.80 -0.78 21.65
CA ALA A 113 -4.63 -1.72 20.90
C ALA A 113 -5.65 -1.06 19.98
N THR A 114 -5.92 0.25 20.09
CA THR A 114 -7.07 0.90 19.43
C THR A 114 -6.70 2.21 18.75
N ILE A 115 -7.24 2.40 17.55
CA ILE A 115 -7.22 3.62 16.75
C ILE A 115 -8.67 3.99 16.42
N VAL A 116 -9.02 5.25 16.59
CA VAL A 116 -10.37 5.77 16.31
C VAL A 116 -10.33 6.81 15.20
N ALA A 117 -11.39 6.85 14.39
CA ALA A 117 -11.62 7.92 13.44
C ALA A 117 -12.16 9.18 14.15
N PHE A 118 -11.66 10.35 13.76
CA PHE A 118 -12.11 11.65 14.25
C PHE A 118 -13.62 11.83 14.04
N ASP A 119 -14.10 11.55 12.82
CA ASP A 119 -15.51 11.72 12.44
C ASP A 119 -16.48 10.84 13.22
N ASP A 120 -15.99 9.76 13.87
CA ASP A 120 -16.84 8.84 14.61
C ASP A 120 -16.97 9.19 16.09
N ILE A 121 -16.18 10.15 16.60
CA ILE A 121 -16.24 10.59 17.99
C ILE A 121 -17.51 11.42 18.20
N LYS A 122 -18.38 10.96 19.10
CA LYS A 122 -19.63 11.62 19.45
C LYS A 122 -19.49 12.48 20.69
N GLU A 123 -18.95 11.91 21.76
CA GLU A 123 -18.82 12.59 23.06
C GLU A 123 -17.52 12.15 23.75
N MET A 124 -17.01 13.02 24.63
CA MET A 124 -15.79 12.79 25.39
C MET A 124 -16.03 13.14 26.85
N TYR A 125 -15.64 12.23 27.74
CA TYR A 125 -15.83 12.39 29.18
C TYR A 125 -14.48 12.30 29.87
N SER A 126 -14.23 13.21 30.82
CA SER A 126 -13.15 13.02 31.76
C SER A 126 -13.38 11.73 32.55
N TYR A 127 -12.34 10.90 32.64
CA TYR A 127 -12.37 9.61 33.29
C TYR A 127 -11.33 9.53 34.41
N PHE A 128 -11.49 8.56 35.30
CA PHE A 128 -10.63 8.43 36.46
C PHE A 128 -9.14 8.33 36.11
N GLY A 129 -8.29 8.95 36.94
CA GLY A 129 -6.83 8.93 36.77
C GLY A 129 -6.33 9.80 35.62
N GLY A 130 -7.05 10.87 35.27
CA GLY A 130 -6.68 11.80 34.20
C GLY A 130 -6.75 11.18 32.81
N ARG A 131 -7.65 10.20 32.62
CA ARG A 131 -7.92 9.56 31.34
C ARG A 131 -9.13 10.22 30.68
N VAL A 132 -9.37 9.93 29.41
CA VAL A 132 -10.58 10.37 28.69
C VAL A 132 -11.31 9.16 28.16
N LYS A 133 -12.61 9.07 28.41
CA LYS A 133 -13.49 8.06 27.81
C LYS A 133 -14.14 8.66 26.57
N LEU A 134 -14.11 7.92 25.47
CA LEU A 134 -14.72 8.30 24.21
C LEU A 134 -16.02 7.51 24.04
N VAL A 135 -17.07 8.21 23.61
CA VAL A 135 -18.31 7.64 23.09
C VAL A 135 -18.32 7.88 21.60
N LEU A 136 -18.54 6.81 20.84
CA LEU A 136 -18.53 6.84 19.39
C LEU A 136 -19.95 6.76 18.83
N ASN A 137 -20.13 7.19 17.58
CA ASN A 137 -21.37 6.98 16.82
C ASN A 137 -21.57 5.50 16.49
N THR A 138 -20.47 4.78 16.23
CA THR A 138 -20.50 3.33 15.98
C THR A 138 -20.60 2.55 17.29
N SER A 139 -21.51 1.59 17.36
CA SER A 139 -21.68 0.73 18.54
C SER A 139 -20.46 -0.15 18.73
N PHE A 140 -19.73 0.06 19.82
CA PHE A 140 -18.57 -0.75 20.19
C PHE A 140 -18.76 -1.39 21.56
N GLU A 141 -18.50 -2.69 21.65
CA GLU A 141 -18.78 -3.48 22.85
C GLU A 141 -17.86 -3.12 24.03
N LYS A 142 -16.67 -2.58 23.72
CA LYS A 142 -15.66 -2.23 24.72
C LYS A 142 -15.61 -0.73 24.92
N GLU A 143 -15.27 -0.32 26.14
CA GLU A 143 -15.02 1.08 26.41
C GLU A 143 -13.73 1.54 25.71
N ILE A 144 -13.80 2.71 25.08
CA ILE A 144 -12.64 3.33 24.45
C ILE A 144 -12.10 4.39 25.39
N ILE A 145 -10.95 4.08 25.99
CA ILE A 145 -10.27 4.96 26.93
C ILE A 145 -8.95 5.41 26.31
N VAL A 146 -8.76 6.72 26.28
CA VAL A 146 -7.48 7.37 25.97
C VAL A 146 -6.58 7.23 27.19
N SER A 147 -5.40 6.61 27.00
CA SER A 147 -4.42 6.44 28.06
C SER A 147 -3.91 7.80 28.57
N ARG A 148 -3.56 7.88 29.86
CA ARG A 148 -3.10 9.12 30.51
C ARG A 148 -1.95 9.80 29.76
N ASP A 149 -0.98 9.03 29.26
CA ASP A 149 0.16 9.50 28.48
C ASP A 149 -0.24 10.10 27.14
N LYS A 150 -1.39 9.70 26.58
CA LYS A 150 -1.91 10.16 25.29
C LYS A 150 -2.92 11.29 25.40
N VAL A 151 -3.50 11.55 26.57
CA VAL A 151 -4.55 12.58 26.73
C VAL A 151 -4.08 13.96 26.28
N ALA A 152 -2.85 14.36 26.63
CA ALA A 152 -2.34 15.67 26.22
C ALA A 152 -2.15 15.79 24.69
N GLU A 153 -1.68 14.72 24.05
CA GLU A 153 -1.56 14.65 22.58
C GLU A 153 -2.93 14.62 21.91
N PHE A 154 -3.87 13.87 22.47
CA PHE A 154 -5.24 13.76 21.99
C PHE A 154 -5.99 15.10 22.05
N LYS A 155 -5.86 15.84 23.14
CA LYS A 155 -6.44 17.18 23.28
C LYS A 155 -5.89 18.17 22.25
N ARG A 156 -4.56 18.21 22.08
CA ARG A 156 -3.93 19.02 21.02
C ARG A 156 -4.38 18.61 19.62
N TRP A 157 -4.56 17.30 19.39
CA TRP A 157 -5.05 16.78 18.13
C TRP A 157 -6.48 17.23 17.81
N LEU A 158 -7.31 17.47 18.83
CA LEU A 158 -8.66 18.05 18.70
C LEU A 158 -8.64 19.59 18.54
N GLY A 159 -7.50 20.24 18.75
CA GLY A 159 -7.36 21.70 18.68
C GLY A 159 -7.53 22.44 20.01
N GLU A 160 -7.44 21.75 21.15
CA GLU A 160 -7.37 22.36 22.50
C GLU A 160 -5.96 22.87 22.83
#